data_AF-A0A512PNX4-F1
#
_entry.id   AF-A0A512PNX4-F1
#
_cell.length_a   1.000
_cell.length_b   1.000
_cell.length_c   1.000
_cell.angle_alpha   90.00
_cell.angle_beta   90.00
_cell.angle_gamma   90.00
#
_symmetry.space_group_name_H-M   'P 1'
#
loop_
_entity.id
_entity.type
_entity.pdbx_description
1 polymer ?
#
loop_
_entity_poly.entity_id
_entity_poly.type
_entity_poly.pdbx_seq_one_letter_code
_entity_poly.pdbx_strand_id
1 'polypeptide(L)'
;MAVDWIIIYIVSDILNIFLGPKWLVTFIVGAIYILGAEITNQKTFGMRIVGIRLTNRFGQDATWLQICLRNMIAYGIIGGTFGIQGRLLDMTAYAPSSELITIQKIVLALSFVLLLILVDLLIDTFSQKHRLFFERLSGTDTKVGQ
;
A
#
# COMPACT_ATOMS: atom_id res chain seq x y z
N MET A 1 -6.97 4.18 -2.72
CA MET A 1 -5.79 3.95 -1.86
C MET A 1 -6.19 3.63 -0.43
N ALA A 2 -6.61 4.59 0.41
CA ALA A 2 -7.02 4.28 1.80
C ALA A 2 -8.16 3.26 1.87
N VAL A 3 -9.14 3.37 0.97
CA VAL A 3 -10.24 2.40 0.83
C VAL A 3 -9.74 1.02 0.40
N ASP A 4 -8.71 0.96 -0.46
CA ASP A 4 -8.13 -0.31 -0.90
C ASP A 4 -7.44 -1.02 0.28
N TRP A 5 -6.76 -0.27 1.16
CA TRP A 5 -6.19 -0.82 2.40
C TRP A 5 -7.25 -1.38 3.36
N ILE A 6 -8.39 -0.69 3.51
CA ILE A 6 -9.51 -1.17 4.32
C ILE A 6 -10.07 -2.47 3.74
N ILE A 7 -10.25 -2.53 2.42
CA ILE A 7 -10.72 -3.74 1.73
C ILE A 7 -9.71 -4.89 1.90
N ILE A 8 -8.41 -4.64 1.73
CA ILE A 8 -7.36 -5.64 1.96
C ILE A 8 -7.46 -6.15 3.39
N TYR A 9 -7.60 -5.27 4.38
CA TYR A 9 -7.65 -5.65 5.78
C TYR A 9 -8.86 -6.54 6.08
N ILE A 10 -10.05 -6.14 5.64
CA ILE A 10 -11.30 -6.91 5.81
C ILE A 10 -11.21 -8.27 5.11
N VAL A 11 -10.76 -8.30 3.84
CA VAL A 11 -10.59 -9.54 3.08
C VAL A 11 -9.55 -10.43 3.74
N SER A 12 -8.47 -9.83 4.28
CA SER A 12 -7.41 -10.56 4.96
C SER A 12 -7.92 -11.22 6.23
N ASP A 13 -8.71 -10.51 7.03
CA ASP A 13 -9.26 -11.01 8.28
C ASP A 13 -10.26 -12.16 8.03
N ILE A 14 -11.13 -12.01 7.03
CA ILE A 14 -12.04 -13.07 6.59
C ILE A 14 -11.26 -14.31 6.13
N LEU A 15 -10.23 -14.15 5.29
CA LEU A 15 -9.42 -15.27 4.81
C LEU A 15 -8.67 -15.96 5.95
N ASN A 16 -8.24 -15.21 6.96
CA ASN A 16 -7.54 -15.73 8.14
C ASN A 16 -8.44 -16.67 8.97
N ILE A 17 -9.74 -16.36 9.05
CA ILE A 17 -10.75 -17.18 9.73
C ILE A 17 -10.94 -18.54 9.03
N PHE A 18 -10.90 -18.57 7.70
CA PHE A 18 -11.20 -19.79 6.92
C PHE A 18 -9.98 -20.66 6.58
N LEU A 19 -8.79 -20.07 6.40
CA LEU A 19 -7.60 -20.77 5.89
C LEU A 19 -6.47 -20.93 6.92
N GLY A 20 -6.64 -20.35 8.11
CA GLY A 20 -5.57 -20.21 9.11
C GLY A 20 -4.48 -19.20 8.68
N PRO A 21 -3.50 -18.90 9.55
CA PRO A 21 -2.56 -17.81 9.36
C PRO A 21 -1.48 -18.15 8.33
N LYS A 22 -1.86 -18.10 7.05
CA LYS A 22 -0.92 -18.06 5.93
C LYS A 22 -0.89 -16.65 5.39
N TRP A 23 -0.33 -15.74 6.17
CA TRP A 23 -0.05 -14.34 5.83
C TRP A 23 0.43 -14.15 4.38
N LEU A 24 1.26 -15.07 3.88
CA LEU A 24 1.73 -15.13 2.48
C LEU A 24 0.61 -15.37 1.46
N VAL A 25 -0.32 -16.29 1.70
CA VAL A 25 -1.44 -16.60 0.80
C VAL A 25 -2.38 -15.40 0.72
N THR A 26 -2.69 -14.79 1.87
CA THR A 26 -3.54 -13.61 1.95
C THR A 26 -2.92 -12.42 1.20
N PHE A 27 -1.61 -12.21 1.37
CA PHE A 27 -0.87 -11.17 0.67
C PHE A 27 -0.84 -11.39 -0.85
N ILE A 28 -0.62 -12.63 -1.29
CA ILE A 28 -0.60 -13.00 -2.71
C ILE A 28 -2.00 -12.84 -3.35
N VAL A 29 -3.06 -13.28 -2.67
CA VAL A 29 -4.43 -13.16 -3.17
C VAL A 29 -4.86 -11.69 -3.22
N GLY A 30 -4.55 -10.90 -2.20
CA GLY A 30 -4.80 -9.45 -2.19
C GLY A 30 -4.04 -8.73 -3.30
N ALA A 31 -2.77 -9.07 -3.50
CA ALA A 31 -1.95 -8.52 -4.57
C ALA A 31 -2.51 -8.86 -5.96
N ILE A 32 -2.87 -10.13 -6.21
CA ILE A 32 -3.44 -10.56 -7.49
C ILE A 32 -4.81 -9.90 -7.73
N TYR A 33 -5.64 -9.77 -6.71
CA TYR A 33 -6.97 -9.15 -6.84
C TYR A 33 -6.88 -7.67 -7.19
N ILE A 34 -6.00 -6.93 -6.51
CA ILE A 34 -5.80 -5.50 -6.74
C ILE A 34 -5.10 -5.25 -8.07
N LEU A 35 -3.98 -5.95 -8.31
CA LEU A 35 -3.23 -5.82 -9.56
C LEU A 35 -4.12 -6.22 -10.73
N GLY A 36 -4.81 -7.36 -10.66
CA GLY A 36 -5.71 -7.82 -11.71
C GLY A 36 -6.80 -6.81 -12.04
N ALA A 37 -7.49 -6.27 -11.04
CA ALA A 37 -8.52 -5.26 -11.25
C ALA A 37 -7.97 -3.97 -11.88
N GLU A 38 -6.81 -3.51 -11.44
CA GLU A 38 -6.20 -2.26 -11.91
C GLU A 38 -5.59 -2.39 -13.31
N ILE A 39 -5.05 -3.56 -13.66
CA ILE A 39 -4.50 -3.85 -15.00
C ILE A 39 -5.62 -3.89 -16.04
N THR A 40 -6.74 -4.55 -15.74
CA THR A 40 -7.85 -4.69 -16.69
C THR A 40 -8.67 -3.41 -16.82
N ASN A 41 -8.88 -2.67 -15.73
CA ASN A 41 -9.80 -1.53 -15.73
C ASN A 41 -9.12 -0.16 -15.63
N GLN A 42 -7.78 -0.09 -15.51
CA GLN A 42 -7.04 1.15 -15.25
C GLN A 42 -7.57 1.90 -14.00
N LYS A 43 -8.22 1.17 -13.09
CA LYS A 43 -8.94 1.66 -11.92
C LYS A 43 -8.88 0.60 -10.83
N THR A 44 -8.45 0.98 -9.62
CA THR A 44 -8.67 0.16 -8.41
C THR A 44 -10.12 0.28 -7.93
N PHE A 45 -10.53 -0.55 -6.98
CA PHE A 45 -11.84 -0.42 -6.33
C PHE A 45 -12.01 0.94 -5.65
N GLY A 46 -11.00 1.40 -4.91
CA GLY A 46 -10.98 2.73 -4.31
C GLY A 46 -11.09 3.84 -5.36
N MET A 47 -10.43 3.70 -6.51
CA MET A 47 -10.56 4.65 -7.61
C MET A 47 -11.94 4.63 -8.26
N ARG A 48 -12.56 3.45 -8.38
CA ARG A 48 -13.92 3.29 -8.90
C ARG A 48 -14.95 3.97 -7.98
N ILE A 49 -14.76 3.90 -6.66
CA ILE A 49 -15.62 4.58 -5.68
C ILE A 49 -15.47 6.11 -5.78
N VAL A 50 -14.26 6.61 -6.00
CA VAL A 50 -13.97 8.05 -6.06
C VAL A 50 -14.13 8.63 -7.49
N GLY A 51 -14.47 7.79 -8.48
CA GLY A 51 -14.68 8.23 -9.87
C GLY A 51 -13.40 8.67 -10.59
N ILE A 52 -12.22 8.22 -10.17
CA ILE A 52 -10.94 8.57 -10.77
C ILE A 52 -10.37 7.43 -11.61
N ARG A 53 -9.53 7.75 -12.59
CA ARG A 53 -8.85 6.84 -13.52
C ARG A 53 -7.34 7.02 -13.41
N LEU A 54 -6.62 5.91 -13.55
CA LEU A 54 -5.17 5.92 -13.71
C LEU A 54 -4.77 6.30 -15.14
N THR A 55 -3.78 7.18 -15.26
CA THR A 55 -3.18 7.59 -16.53
C THR A 55 -1.67 7.64 -16.41
N ASN A 56 -0.96 7.64 -17.54
CA ASN A 56 0.45 7.99 -17.55
C ASN A 56 0.64 9.52 -17.40
N ARG A 57 1.87 9.97 -17.20
CA ARG A 57 2.21 11.42 -17.14
C ARG A 57 1.79 12.26 -18.35
N PHE A 58 1.54 11.63 -19.49
CA PHE A 58 1.10 12.26 -20.75
C PHE A 58 -0.44 12.22 -20.93
N GLY A 59 -1.18 11.67 -19.96
CA GLY A 59 -2.63 11.57 -19.99
C GLY A 59 -3.20 10.39 -20.80
N GLN A 60 -2.35 9.49 -21.29
CA GLN A 60 -2.78 8.24 -21.94
C GLN A 60 -3.02 7.14 -20.90
N ASP A 61 -3.55 5.98 -21.31
CA ASP A 61 -3.65 4.81 -20.43
C ASP A 61 -2.27 4.41 -19.88
N ALA A 62 -2.24 4.03 -18.59
CA ALA A 62 -1.00 3.60 -17.97
C ALA A 62 -0.62 2.21 -18.50
N THR A 63 0.65 2.04 -18.85
CA THR A 63 1.15 0.74 -19.29
C THR A 63 1.12 -0.25 -18.12
N TRP A 64 0.90 -1.55 -18.40
CA TRP A 64 0.91 -2.59 -17.38
C TRP A 64 2.13 -2.53 -16.44
N LEU A 65 3.31 -2.24 -16.98
CA LEU A 65 4.54 -2.12 -16.21
C LEU A 65 4.49 -0.94 -15.23
N GLN A 66 3.91 0.20 -15.62
CA GLN A 66 3.71 1.36 -14.74
C GLN A 66 2.74 1.04 -13.61
N ILE A 67 1.66 0.33 -13.90
CA ILE A 67 0.66 -0.12 -12.91
C ILE A 67 1.32 -1.07 -11.89
N CYS A 68 2.07 -2.05 -12.38
CA CYS A 68 2.76 -3.00 -11.52
C CYS A 68 3.78 -2.30 -10.63
N LEU A 69 4.58 -1.38 -11.19
CA LEU A 69 5.61 -0.64 -10.46
C LEU A 69 5.00 0.32 -9.43
N ARG A 70 3.91 1.01 -9.78
CA ARG A 70 3.13 1.85 -8.85
C ARG A 70 2.66 1.06 -7.63
N ASN A 71 2.07 -0.10 -7.87
CA ASN A 71 1.53 -0.94 -6.80
C ASN A 71 2.61 -1.63 -5.98
N MET A 72 3.68 -2.10 -6.62
CA MET A 72 4.81 -2.68 -5.91
C MET A 72 5.47 -1.64 -4.99
N ILE A 73 5.58 -0.38 -5.43
CA ILE A 73 6.09 0.69 -4.58
C ILE A 73 5.08 1.03 -3.47
N ALA A 74 3.82 1.25 -3.81
CA ALA A 74 2.81 1.65 -2.83
C ALA A 74 2.54 0.55 -1.79
N TYR A 75 2.14 -0.64 -2.22
CA TYR A 75 1.81 -1.76 -1.33
C TYR A 75 3.06 -2.44 -0.77
N GLY A 76 4.17 -2.50 -1.51
CA GLY A 76 5.40 -3.09 -1.02
C GLY A 76 6.06 -2.25 0.07
N ILE A 77 6.16 -0.92 -0.10
CA ILE A 77 6.76 -0.05 0.92
C ILE A 77 5.82 0.08 2.13
N ILE A 78 4.55 0.41 1.92
CA ILE A 78 3.61 0.59 3.04
C ILE A 78 3.37 -0.76 3.74
N GLY A 79 3.00 -1.79 2.98
CA GLY A 79 2.69 -3.11 3.52
C GLY A 79 3.91 -3.83 4.09
N GLY A 80 5.08 -3.69 3.46
CA GLY A 80 6.33 -4.21 3.99
C GLY A 80 6.70 -3.55 5.31
N THR A 81 6.53 -2.23 5.42
CA THR A 81 6.82 -1.48 6.64
C THR A 81 5.89 -1.91 7.77
N PHE A 82 4.58 -2.00 7.52
CA PHE A 82 3.60 -2.52 8.49
C PHE A 82 3.89 -3.97 8.89
N GLY A 83 4.20 -4.84 7.94
CA GLY A 83 4.48 -6.25 8.20
C GLY A 83 5.74 -6.45 9.04
N ILE A 84 6.82 -5.72 8.74
CA ILE A 84 8.06 -5.76 9.54
C ILE A 84 7.81 -5.21 10.94
N GLN A 85 7.08 -4.09 11.09
CA GLN A 85 6.74 -3.55 12.39
C GLN A 85 5.89 -4.50 13.22
N GLY A 86 4.84 -5.08 12.65
CA GLY A 86 4.00 -6.06 13.34
C GLY A 86 4.83 -7.24 13.86
N ARG A 87 5.70 -7.79 13.01
CA ARG A 87 6.59 -8.89 13.41
C ARG A 87 7.59 -8.48 14.50
N LEU A 88 8.16 -7.28 14.42
CA LEU A 88 9.08 -6.77 15.43
C LEU A 88 8.38 -6.54 16.77
N LEU A 89 7.14 -6.04 16.74
CA LEU A 89 6.30 -5.89 17.93
C LEU A 89 5.95 -7.25 18.53
N ASP A 90 5.59 -8.25 17.73
CA ASP A 90 5.36 -9.62 18.22
C ASP A 90 6.61 -10.21 18.88
N MET A 91 7.80 -9.91 18.32
CA MET A 91 9.07 -10.35 18.89
C MET A 91 9.37 -9.72 20.25
N THR A 92 8.80 -8.56 20.59
CA THR A 92 9.01 -7.96 21.93
C THR A 92 8.45 -8.83 23.06
N ALA A 93 7.50 -9.71 22.78
CA ALA A 93 6.93 -10.62 23.77
C ALA A 93 7.91 -11.74 24.20
N TYR A 94 8.92 -12.05 23.39
CA TYR A 94 9.82 -13.18 23.61
C TYR A 94 11.31 -12.82 23.54
N ALA A 95 11.65 -11.59 23.15
CA ALA A 95 13.04 -11.17 22.98
C ALA A 95 13.75 -10.88 24.34
N PRO A 96 15.05 -11.18 24.47
CA PRO A 96 15.85 -10.78 25.63
C PRO A 96 15.92 -9.25 25.77
N SER A 97 16.06 -8.75 27.00
CA SER A 97 16.10 -7.31 27.28
C SER A 97 17.18 -6.52 26.53
N SER A 98 18.29 -7.19 26.16
CA SER A 98 19.37 -6.60 25.35
C SER A 98 18.95 -6.29 23.91
N GLU A 99 18.01 -7.06 23.34
CA GLU A 99 17.52 -6.91 21.98
C GLU A 99 16.35 -5.92 21.87
N LEU A 100 15.64 -5.67 22.99
CA LEU A 100 14.49 -4.75 23.02
C LEU A 100 14.87 -3.33 22.58
N ILE A 101 16.06 -2.86 22.92
CA ILE A 101 16.56 -1.53 22.51
C ILE A 101 16.74 -1.48 20.98
N THR A 102 17.27 -2.55 20.39
CA THR A 102 17.47 -2.66 18.94
C THR A 102 16.13 -2.72 18.22
N ILE A 103 15.21 -3.56 18.71
CA ILE A 103 13.85 -3.67 18.18
C ILE A 103 13.14 -2.31 18.23
N GLN A 104 13.18 -1.61 19.36
CA GLN A 104 12.55 -0.31 19.53
C GLN A 104 13.12 0.75 18.56
N LYS A 105 14.45 0.77 18.35
CA LYS A 105 15.09 1.68 17.37
C LYS A 105 14.60 1.42 15.95
N ILE A 106 14.50 0.15 15.55
CA ILE A 106 14.04 -0.22 14.21
C ILE A 106 12.55 0.13 14.06
N VAL A 107 11.71 -0.19 15.05
CA VAL A 107 10.28 0.17 15.05
C VAL A 107 10.10 1.68 14.93
N LEU A 108 10.86 2.47 15.69
CA LEU A 108 10.83 3.94 15.63
C LEU A 108 11.23 4.46 14.24
N ALA A 109 12.29 3.92 13.65
CA ALA A 109 12.73 4.30 12.31
C ALA A 109 11.66 3.98 11.25
N LEU A 110 11.04 2.81 11.32
CA LEU A 110 9.95 2.41 10.43
C LEU A 110 8.70 3.29 10.63
N SER A 111 8.39 3.68 11.87
CA SER A 111 7.29 4.61 12.17
C SER A 111 7.54 5.98 11.56
N PHE A 112 8.78 6.45 11.56
CA PHE A 112 9.15 7.70 10.90
C PHE A 112 8.95 7.61 9.38
N VAL A 113 9.29 6.49 8.74
CA VAL A 113 9.00 6.26 7.32
C VAL A 113 7.50 6.29 7.03
N LEU A 114 6.68 5.63 7.86
CA LEU A 114 5.21 5.69 7.74
C LEU A 114 4.67 7.11 7.94
N LEU A 115 5.25 7.89 8.84
CA LEU A 115 4.89 9.28 9.04
C LEU A 115 5.14 10.11 7.78
N LEU A 116 6.29 9.94 7.10
CA LEU A 116 6.56 10.63 5.84
C LEU A 116 5.54 10.26 4.76
N ILE A 117 5.15 8.99 4.68
CA ILE A 117 4.11 8.52 3.77
C ILE A 117 2.75 9.14 4.11
N LEU A 118 2.41 9.20 5.40
CA LEU A 118 1.16 9.80 5.87
C LEU A 118 1.12 11.30 5.54
N VAL A 119 2.23 12.02 5.74
CA VAL A 119 2.34 13.44 5.38
C VAL A 119 2.17 13.62 3.88
N ASP A 120 2.77 12.77 3.04
CA ASP A 120 2.61 12.85 1.58
C ASP A 120 1.15 12.62 1.15
N LEU A 121 0.45 11.65 1.77
CA LEU A 121 -0.98 11.42 1.57
C LEU A 121 -1.85 12.60 2.06
N LEU A 122 -1.45 13.23 3.17
CA LEU A 122 -2.17 14.37 3.72
C LEU A 122 -2.02 15.60 2.80
N ILE A 123 -0.81 15.86 2.31
CA ILE A 123 -0.56 16.95 1.35
C ILE A 123 -1.37 16.74 0.08
N ASP A 124 -1.45 15.51 -0.43
CA ASP A 124 -2.29 15.16 -1.58
C ASP A 124 -3.78 15.47 -1.35
N THR A 125 -4.27 15.14 -0.15
CA THR A 125 -5.67 15.41 0.24
C THR A 125 -6.01 16.90 0.20
N PHE A 126 -5.03 17.78 0.47
CA PHE A 126 -5.23 19.23 0.51
C PHE A 126 -4.72 19.97 -0.73
N SER A 127 -3.97 19.33 -1.62
CA SER A 127 -3.33 19.97 -2.77
C SER A 127 -3.82 19.36 -4.08
N GLN A 128 -4.52 20.17 -4.88
CA GLN A 128 -5.08 19.75 -6.18
C GLN A 128 -4.03 19.38 -7.24
N LYS A 129 -2.74 19.64 -7.01
CA LYS A 129 -1.64 19.37 -7.96
C LYS A 129 -0.51 18.55 -7.36
N HIS A 130 -0.64 18.11 -6.11
CA HIS A 130 0.39 17.26 -5.52
C HIS A 130 0.33 15.89 -6.19
N ARG A 131 1.50 15.28 -6.34
CA ARG A 131 1.62 13.92 -6.84
C ARG A 131 2.23 13.08 -5.76
N LEU A 132 1.59 11.96 -5.47
CA LEU A 132 2.07 11.05 -4.45
C LEU A 132 3.45 10.52 -4.81
N PHE A 133 4.27 10.19 -3.82
CA PHE A 133 5.65 9.76 -4.02
C PHE A 133 5.74 8.55 -4.97
N PHE A 134 4.80 7.60 -4.86
CA PHE A 134 4.76 6.42 -5.72
C PHE A 134 4.26 6.74 -7.13
N GLU A 135 3.44 7.77 -7.34
CA GLU A 135 3.05 8.27 -8.68
C GLU A 135 4.23 8.95 -9.36
N ARG A 136 4.99 9.75 -8.60
CA ARG A 136 6.26 10.29 -9.05
C ARG A 136 7.23 9.19 -9.44
N LEU A 137 7.38 8.12 -8.64
CA LEU A 137 8.34 7.05 -8.96
C LEU A 137 7.87 6.13 -10.10
N SER A 138 6.58 5.85 -10.21
CA SER A 138 6.02 4.95 -11.23
C SER A 138 5.71 5.60 -12.57
N GLY A 139 5.71 6.93 -12.63
CA GLY A 139 5.36 7.64 -13.85
C GLY A 139 3.86 7.63 -14.17
N THR A 140 3.03 7.42 -13.16
CA THR A 140 1.57 7.46 -13.27
C THR A 140 0.99 8.77 -12.72
N ASP A 141 -0.25 9.06 -13.09
CA ASP A 141 -1.04 10.18 -12.61
C ASP A 141 -2.52 9.77 -12.48
N THR A 142 -3.31 10.50 -11.70
CA THR A 142 -4.75 10.26 -11.57
C THR A 142 -5.56 11.41 -12.16
N LYS A 143 -6.65 11.07 -12.86
CA LYS A 143 -7.58 12.07 -13.41
C LYS A 143 -9.01 11.71 -13.05
N VAL A 144 -9.85 12.73 -12.87
CA VAL A 144 -11.31 12.54 -12.75
C VAL A 144 -11.78 11.85 -14.03
N GLY A 145 -12.41 10.68 -13.87
CA GLY A 145 -12.97 9.95 -14.99
C GLY A 145 -14.14 10.74 -15.54
N GLN A 146 -14.10 11.05 -16.84
CA GLN A 146 -15.31 11.36 -17.60
C GLN A 146 -16.16 10.10 -17.75
#